data_AF-A0AAW2DL95-F1
#
_entry.id   AF-A0AAW2DL95-F1
#
_cell.length_a   1.000
_cell.length_b   1.000
_cell.length_c   1.000
_cell.angle_alpha   90.00
_cell.angle_beta   90.00
_cell.angle_gamma   90.00
#
_symmetry.space_group_name_H-M   'P 1'
#
loop_
_entity.id
_entity.type
_entity.pdbx_description
1 polymer ?
#
loop_
_entity_poly.entity_id
_entity_poly.type
_entity_poly.pdbx_seq_one_letter_code
_entity_poly.pdbx_strand_id
1 'polypeptide(L)'
;MEVPASTVSYRIGLNESYRPLPSVYLAFFSIWVFSACSWTINTYKNRHFQTNNLQWTLASVPLIKALQLALSFLFWYSCFNLQVCSLWMSFGVYVTGVLFQTACFVSFLLISHGYCIMCERLSVTERRTTAALGCVFYLTLVGYRASVPYFSVLLLLNYFISFYVIFHHISQNLSVLREQLSFIEDEDVHTMHGAVYTKYMMFKKFQATMQIVALAETVIYINMDNSSETYWLRLLVREWAQFCIFLYIGYV
;
A
#
# COMPACT_ATOMS: atom_id res chain seq x y z
N MET A 1 15.46 -25.93 -55.73
CA MET A 1 14.27 -26.44 -55.03
C MET A 1 14.27 -25.82 -53.66
N GLU A 2 13.35 -24.87 -53.49
CA GLU A 2 13.23 -23.99 -52.35
C GLU A 2 12.68 -24.76 -51.15
N VAL A 3 13.35 -24.62 -50.01
CA VAL A 3 12.80 -25.00 -48.70
C VAL A 3 11.98 -23.80 -48.24
N PRO A 4 10.64 -23.90 -48.05
CA PRO A 4 9.89 -22.78 -47.51
C PRO A 4 10.13 -22.71 -46.00
N ALA A 5 11.02 -21.81 -45.61
CA ALA A 5 11.11 -21.28 -44.27
C ALA A 5 9.95 -20.28 -44.07
N SER A 6 8.81 -20.75 -43.56
CA SER A 6 7.71 -19.86 -43.15
C SER A 6 6.94 -20.37 -41.94
N THR A 7 7.67 -20.86 -40.94
CA THR A 7 7.25 -20.77 -39.53
C THR A 7 8.18 -19.82 -38.80
N VAL A 8 8.24 -18.57 -39.28
CA VAL A 8 8.68 -17.47 -38.44
C VAL A 8 7.58 -17.26 -37.39
N SER A 9 7.63 -18.09 -36.36
CA SER A 9 6.99 -17.83 -35.08
C SER A 9 7.39 -16.40 -34.71
N TYR A 10 6.40 -15.51 -34.63
CA TYR A 10 6.54 -14.18 -34.04
C TYR A 10 6.92 -14.38 -32.56
N ARG A 11 8.15 -14.79 -32.28
CA ARG A 11 8.73 -14.67 -30.94
C ARG A 11 8.80 -13.18 -30.70
N ILE A 12 7.80 -12.65 -30.01
CA ILE A 12 7.86 -11.35 -29.35
C ILE A 12 9.23 -11.34 -28.63
N GLY A 13 10.12 -10.43 -29.03
CA GLY A 13 11.47 -10.26 -28.48
C GLY A 13 11.44 -9.78 -27.03
N LEU A 14 10.81 -10.56 -26.15
CA LEU A 14 10.74 -10.32 -24.72
C LEU A 14 12.13 -10.51 -24.12
N ASN A 15 12.55 -9.52 -23.33
CA ASN A 15 13.81 -9.59 -22.62
C ASN A 15 13.78 -10.76 -21.62
N GLU A 16 14.73 -11.68 -21.72
CA GLU A 16 14.86 -12.86 -20.84
C GLU A 16 15.02 -12.45 -19.37
N SER A 17 15.47 -11.23 -19.07
CA SER A 17 15.54 -10.68 -17.69
C SER A 17 14.18 -10.67 -16.98
N TYR A 18 13.07 -10.70 -17.71
CA TYR A 18 11.71 -10.70 -17.19
C TYR A 18 11.12 -12.09 -16.93
N ARG A 19 11.83 -13.15 -17.32
CA ARG A 19 11.40 -14.54 -17.11
C ARG A 19 11.04 -14.93 -15.66
N PRO A 20 11.69 -14.42 -14.58
CA PRO A 20 11.31 -14.78 -13.22
C PRO A 20 10.00 -14.10 -12.73
N LEU A 21 9.50 -13.07 -13.44
CA LEU A 21 8.34 -12.28 -12.97
C LEU A 21 7.07 -13.07 -12.70
N PRO A 22 6.59 -13.98 -13.59
CA PRO A 22 5.40 -14.77 -13.31
C PRO A 22 5.50 -15.54 -11.99
N SER A 23 6.63 -16.21 -11.75
CA SER A 23 6.83 -17.00 -10.54
C SER A 23 6.79 -16.14 -9.26
N VAL A 24 7.30 -14.92 -9.33
CA VAL A 24 7.34 -14.02 -8.19
C VAL A 24 6.03 -13.31 -7.95
N TYR A 25 5.31 -12.91 -9.00
CA TYR A 25 3.94 -12.43 -8.84
C TYR A 25 3.04 -13.52 -8.25
N LEU A 26 3.21 -14.78 -8.65
CA LEU A 26 2.46 -15.90 -8.07
C LEU A 26 2.79 -16.13 -6.59
N ALA A 27 4.08 -16.11 -6.23
CA ALA A 27 4.50 -16.29 -4.84
C ALA A 27 3.93 -15.18 -3.93
N PHE A 28 4.06 -13.91 -4.33
CA PHE A 28 3.47 -12.80 -3.57
C PHE A 28 1.94 -12.85 -3.59
N PHE A 29 1.30 -13.21 -4.71
CA PHE A 29 -0.14 -13.38 -4.77
C PHE A 29 -0.62 -14.35 -3.69
N SER A 30 0.01 -15.53 -3.57
CA SER A 30 -0.31 -16.48 -2.51
C SER A 30 -0.17 -15.86 -1.12
N ILE A 31 0.96 -15.21 -0.84
CA ILE A 31 1.22 -14.55 0.45
C ILE A 31 0.12 -13.53 0.79
N TRP A 32 -0.21 -12.65 -0.16
CA TRP A 32 -1.22 -11.61 0.01
C TRP A 32 -2.63 -12.17 0.17
N VAL A 33 -2.99 -13.25 -0.53
CA VAL A 33 -4.27 -13.94 -0.35
C VAL A 33 -4.35 -14.57 1.04
N PHE A 34 -3.32 -15.29 1.49
CA PHE A 34 -3.31 -15.86 2.84
C PHE A 34 -3.42 -14.78 3.91
N SER A 35 -2.72 -13.66 3.74
CA SER A 35 -2.83 -12.51 4.65
C SER A 35 -4.21 -11.88 4.62
N ALA A 36 -4.81 -11.68 3.45
CA ALA A 36 -6.15 -11.12 3.31
C ALA A 36 -7.20 -12.04 3.94
N CYS A 37 -7.08 -13.36 3.77
CA CYS A 37 -7.95 -14.35 4.42
C CYS A 37 -7.78 -14.32 5.93
N SER A 38 -6.53 -14.34 6.43
CA SER A 38 -6.23 -14.27 7.87
C SER A 38 -6.84 -13.02 8.51
N TRP A 39 -6.62 -11.85 7.89
CA TRP A 39 -7.19 -10.58 8.36
C TRP A 39 -8.72 -10.60 8.32
N THR A 40 -9.32 -11.06 7.22
CA THR A 40 -10.79 -11.15 7.09
C THR A 40 -11.39 -12.05 8.17
N ILE A 41 -10.79 -13.21 8.42
CA ILE A 41 -11.24 -14.16 9.45
C ILE A 41 -11.08 -13.55 10.84
N ASN A 42 -9.97 -12.87 11.11
CA ASN A 42 -9.71 -12.19 12.38
C ASN A 42 -10.73 -11.07 12.64
N THR A 43 -10.96 -10.21 11.64
CA THR A 43 -11.97 -9.15 11.70
C THR A 43 -13.37 -9.72 11.87
N TYR A 44 -13.69 -10.84 11.21
CA TYR A 44 -14.99 -11.49 11.35
C TYR A 44 -15.19 -12.07 12.75
N LYS A 45 -14.19 -12.76 13.31
CA LYS A 45 -14.24 -13.33 14.68
C LYS A 45 -14.31 -12.26 15.75
N ASN A 46 -13.51 -11.19 15.62
CA ASN A 46 -13.47 -10.11 16.60
C ASN A 46 -14.54 -9.04 16.35
N ARG A 47 -15.49 -9.28 15.43
CA ARG A 47 -16.56 -8.35 15.09
C ARG A 47 -17.39 -7.91 16.30
N HIS A 48 -17.55 -8.78 17.30
CA HIS A 48 -18.25 -8.45 18.55
C HIS A 48 -17.50 -7.46 19.45
N PHE A 49 -16.17 -7.40 19.37
CA PHE A 49 -15.33 -6.50 20.17
C PHE A 49 -14.85 -5.27 19.39
N GLN A 50 -14.78 -5.37 18.05
CA GLN A 50 -14.31 -4.30 17.16
C GLN A 50 -15.18 -4.24 15.89
N THR A 51 -16.37 -3.63 15.98
CA THR A 51 -17.11 -3.18 14.78
C THR A 51 -16.52 -1.87 14.26
N ASN A 52 -15.29 -1.91 13.75
CA ASN A 52 -14.64 -0.71 13.23
C ASN A 52 -14.64 -0.71 11.69
N ASN A 53 -15.34 0.27 11.12
CA ASN A 53 -15.31 0.54 9.67
C ASN A 53 -13.88 0.72 9.13
N LEU A 54 -12.95 1.17 9.98
CA LEU A 54 -11.52 1.22 9.67
C LEU A 54 -10.92 -0.16 9.34
N GLN A 55 -11.21 -1.21 10.12
CA GLN A 55 -10.64 -2.55 9.89
C GLN A 55 -11.12 -3.16 8.57
N TRP A 56 -12.38 -2.92 8.19
CA TRP A 56 -12.88 -3.30 6.86
C TRP A 56 -12.23 -2.49 5.74
N THR A 57 -11.98 -1.20 5.96
CA THR A 57 -11.26 -0.36 5.01
C THR A 57 -9.82 -0.87 4.82
N LEU A 58 -9.12 -1.21 5.91
CA LEU A 58 -7.77 -1.76 5.87
C LEU A 58 -7.72 -3.14 5.22
N ALA A 59 -8.71 -4.01 5.47
CA ALA A 59 -8.81 -5.33 4.84
C ALA A 59 -9.01 -5.27 3.31
N SER A 60 -9.58 -4.17 2.79
CA SER A 60 -9.70 -3.96 1.35
C SER A 60 -8.34 -3.82 0.65
N VAL A 61 -7.32 -3.30 1.34
CA VAL A 61 -6.01 -3.02 0.75
C VAL A 61 -5.27 -4.31 0.32
N PRO A 62 -5.14 -5.34 1.19
CA PRO A 62 -4.62 -6.64 0.79
C PRO A 62 -5.39 -7.29 -0.38
N LEU A 63 -6.71 -7.10 -0.45
CA LEU A 63 -7.53 -7.65 -1.54
C LEU A 63 -7.23 -6.98 -2.88
N ILE A 64 -7.14 -5.65 -2.91
CA ILE A 64 -6.75 -4.91 -4.11
C ILE A 64 -5.34 -5.32 -4.56
N LYS A 65 -4.43 -5.51 -3.59
CA LYS A 65 -3.06 -5.97 -3.87
C LYS A 65 -3.02 -7.38 -4.45
N ALA A 66 -3.77 -8.31 -3.88
CA ALA A 66 -3.90 -9.67 -4.41
C ALA A 66 -4.45 -9.65 -5.85
N LEU A 67 -5.46 -8.82 -6.12
CA LEU A 67 -5.99 -8.64 -7.48
C LEU A 67 -4.94 -8.08 -8.44
N GLN A 68 -4.18 -7.07 -8.03
CA GLN A 68 -3.07 -6.51 -8.81
C GLN A 68 -2.04 -7.58 -9.17
N LEU A 69 -1.63 -8.40 -8.19
CA LEU A 69 -0.63 -9.45 -8.38
C LEU A 69 -1.16 -10.59 -9.24
N ALA A 70 -2.44 -10.95 -9.12
CA ALA A 70 -3.09 -11.93 -9.98
C ALA A 70 -3.11 -11.47 -11.45
N LEU A 71 -3.50 -10.22 -11.71
CA LEU A 71 -3.48 -9.64 -13.05
C LEU A 71 -2.04 -9.56 -13.60
N SER A 72 -1.07 -9.22 -12.74
CA SER A 72 0.35 -9.17 -13.12
C SER A 72 0.88 -10.54 -13.50
N PHE A 73 0.57 -11.57 -12.70
CA PHE A 73 0.88 -12.96 -13.00
C PHE A 73 0.27 -13.39 -14.32
N LEU A 74 -1.04 -13.19 -14.50
CA LEU A 74 -1.75 -13.60 -15.71
C LEU A 74 -1.20 -12.89 -16.96
N PHE A 75 -0.87 -11.61 -16.86
CA PHE A 75 -0.26 -10.84 -17.95
C PHE A 75 1.09 -11.44 -18.36
N TRP A 76 2.04 -11.56 -17.42
CA TRP A 76 3.37 -12.07 -17.72
C TRP A 76 3.37 -13.56 -18.11
N TYR A 77 2.51 -14.36 -17.48
CA TYR A 77 2.34 -15.77 -17.83
C TYR A 77 1.82 -15.93 -19.27
N SER A 78 0.83 -15.12 -19.67
CA SER A 78 0.28 -15.16 -21.04
C SER A 78 1.30 -14.68 -22.07
N CYS A 79 2.07 -13.63 -21.76
CA CYS A 79 3.13 -13.14 -22.63
C CYS A 79 4.25 -14.17 -22.86
N PHE A 80 4.71 -14.85 -21.80
CA PHE A 80 5.84 -15.79 -21.91
C PHE A 80 5.44 -17.21 -22.36
N ASN A 81 4.34 -17.76 -21.84
CA ASN A 81 3.97 -19.17 -22.09
C ASN A 81 3.00 -19.32 -23.26
N LEU A 82 2.09 -18.36 -23.45
CA LEU A 82 1.06 -18.42 -24.49
C LEU A 82 1.38 -17.52 -25.69
N GLN A 83 2.44 -16.71 -25.60
CA GLN A 83 2.84 -15.71 -26.62
C GLN A 83 1.74 -14.70 -26.98
N VAL A 84 0.77 -14.49 -26.08
CA VAL A 84 -0.32 -13.52 -26.24
C VAL A 84 -0.25 -12.49 -25.12
N CYS A 85 0.11 -11.25 -25.47
CA CYS A 85 0.11 -10.13 -24.54
C CYS A 85 -1.20 -9.33 -24.66
N SER A 86 -2.08 -9.48 -23.66
CA SER A 86 -3.37 -8.76 -23.63
C SER A 86 -3.20 -7.34 -23.10
N LEU A 87 -3.58 -6.36 -23.92
CA LEU A 87 -3.62 -4.95 -23.53
C LEU A 87 -4.57 -4.71 -22.35
N TRP A 88 -5.71 -5.41 -22.31
CA TRP A 88 -6.66 -5.32 -21.20
C TRP A 88 -6.06 -5.80 -19.87
N MET A 89 -5.21 -6.82 -19.90
CA MET A 89 -4.53 -7.30 -18.69
C MET A 89 -3.47 -6.29 -18.22
N SER A 90 -2.70 -5.70 -19.14
CA SER A 90 -1.76 -4.61 -18.83
C SER A 90 -2.48 -3.38 -18.26
N PHE A 91 -3.62 -3.00 -18.85
CA PHE A 91 -4.45 -1.91 -18.33
C PHE A 91 -5.02 -2.24 -16.95
N GLY A 92 -5.44 -3.49 -16.74
CA GLY A 92 -5.87 -3.98 -15.42
C GLY A 92 -4.77 -3.86 -14.36
N VAL A 93 -3.54 -4.27 -14.68
CA VAL A 93 -2.36 -4.10 -13.79
C VAL A 93 -2.11 -2.63 -13.46
N TYR A 94 -2.22 -1.76 -14.47
CA TYR A 94 -2.11 -0.31 -14.28
C TYR A 94 -3.17 0.23 -13.32
N VAL A 95 -4.45 -0.03 -13.59
CA VAL A 95 -5.58 0.50 -12.80
C VAL A 95 -5.51 -0.03 -11.37
N THR A 96 -5.32 -1.33 -11.20
CA THR A 96 -5.23 -1.95 -9.86
C THR A 96 -4.01 -1.48 -9.08
N GLY A 97 -2.89 -1.21 -9.74
CA GLY A 97 -1.71 -0.61 -9.11
C GLY A 97 -1.94 0.80 -8.60
N VAL A 98 -2.64 1.64 -9.39
CA VAL A 98 -3.05 2.99 -8.96
C VAL A 98 -4.03 2.91 -7.78
N LEU A 99 -5.06 2.06 -7.90
CA LEU A 99 -6.04 1.85 -6.83
C LEU A 99 -5.40 1.39 -5.53
N PHE A 100 -4.46 0.44 -5.61
CA PHE A 100 -3.71 -0.03 -4.44
C PHE A 100 -2.95 1.12 -3.77
N GLN A 101 -2.16 1.89 -4.53
CA GLN A 101 -1.39 2.99 -3.97
C GLN A 101 -2.29 4.06 -3.33
N THR A 102 -3.41 4.41 -3.97
CA THR A 102 -4.39 5.34 -3.41
C THR A 102 -5.08 4.78 -2.16
N ALA A 103 -5.43 3.49 -2.13
CA ALA A 103 -6.07 2.85 -0.98
C ALA A 103 -5.12 2.76 0.23
N CYS A 104 -3.84 2.42 0.01
CA CYS A 104 -2.79 2.48 1.03
C CYS A 104 -2.67 3.88 1.60
N PHE A 105 -2.61 4.87 0.72
CA PHE A 105 -2.44 6.27 1.09
C PHE A 105 -3.60 6.78 1.96
N VAL A 106 -4.84 6.57 1.52
CA VAL A 106 -6.04 6.95 2.29
C VAL A 106 -6.08 6.20 3.62
N SER A 107 -5.70 4.93 3.66
CA SER A 107 -5.62 4.14 4.89
C SER A 107 -4.66 4.75 5.92
N PHE A 108 -3.47 5.18 5.47
CA PHE A 108 -2.50 5.84 6.36
C PHE A 108 -3.01 7.18 6.89
N LEU A 109 -3.71 7.97 6.06
CA LEU A 109 -4.35 9.21 6.51
C LEU A 109 -5.44 8.95 7.56
N LEU A 110 -6.29 7.94 7.34
CA LEU A 110 -7.32 7.58 8.31
C LEU A 110 -6.72 7.16 9.66
N ILE A 111 -5.64 6.36 9.64
CA ILE A 111 -4.91 5.99 10.85
C ILE A 111 -4.26 7.22 11.50
N SER A 112 -3.66 8.13 10.72
CA SER A 112 -2.99 9.31 11.27
C SER A 112 -3.96 10.26 11.95
N HIS A 113 -5.18 10.42 11.42
CA HIS A 113 -6.26 11.17 12.07
C HIS A 113 -6.80 10.47 13.33
N GLY A 114 -6.46 9.20 13.56
CA GLY A 114 -6.99 8.42 14.67
C GLY A 114 -8.44 7.99 14.46
N TYR A 115 -8.86 7.85 13.19
CA TYR A 115 -10.18 7.30 12.88
C TYR A 115 -10.33 5.97 13.61
N CYS A 116 -11.46 5.75 14.28
CA CYS A 116 -11.79 4.48 14.90
C CYS A 116 -10.82 4.05 16.03
N ILE A 117 -9.81 4.86 16.40
CA ILE A 117 -8.84 4.62 17.49
C ILE A 117 -9.02 5.67 18.59
N MET A 118 -8.96 6.95 18.22
CA MET A 118 -9.21 8.10 19.11
C MET A 118 -10.67 8.55 19.02
N CYS A 119 -11.20 8.65 17.81
CA CYS A 119 -12.54 9.17 17.52
C CYS A 119 -13.36 8.15 16.74
N GLU A 120 -14.63 7.93 17.12
CA GLU A 120 -15.53 7.05 16.35
C GLU A 120 -15.89 7.63 14.97
N ARG A 121 -15.86 8.97 14.84
CA ARG A 121 -16.16 9.69 13.59
C ARG A 121 -15.16 10.82 13.38
N LEU A 122 -14.65 10.98 12.16
CA LEU A 122 -13.91 12.19 11.77
C LEU A 122 -14.88 13.36 11.68
N SER A 123 -14.36 14.56 11.94
CA SER A 123 -15.06 15.80 11.61
C SER A 123 -15.29 15.92 10.09
N VAL A 124 -16.27 16.73 9.69
CA VAL A 124 -16.56 16.99 8.27
C VAL A 124 -15.34 17.58 7.56
N THR A 125 -14.57 18.43 8.24
CA THR A 125 -13.36 19.05 7.71
C THR A 125 -12.25 18.04 7.45
N GLU A 126 -11.99 17.13 8.40
CA GLU A 126 -10.96 16.08 8.23
C GLU A 126 -11.35 15.07 7.14
N ARG A 127 -12.64 14.77 7.01
CA ARG A 127 -13.13 13.91 5.93
C ARG A 127 -12.95 14.56 4.56
N ARG A 128 -13.26 15.86 4.44
CA ARG A 128 -13.09 16.63 3.20
C ARG A 128 -11.61 16.75 2.82
N THR A 129 -10.74 17.01 3.79
CA THR A 129 -9.28 17.11 3.55
C THR A 129 -8.68 15.76 3.15
N THR A 130 -9.06 14.67 3.84
CA THR A 130 -8.63 13.30 3.46
C THR A 130 -9.09 12.94 2.04
N ALA A 131 -10.35 13.23 1.70
CA ALA A 131 -10.88 12.98 0.37
C ALA A 131 -10.20 13.83 -0.71
N ALA A 132 -9.95 15.11 -0.42
CA ALA A 132 -9.24 16.01 -1.34
C ALA A 132 -7.81 15.54 -1.60
N LEU A 133 -7.04 15.21 -0.54
CA LEU A 133 -5.69 14.67 -0.67
C LEU A 133 -5.68 13.35 -1.45
N GLY A 134 -6.60 12.43 -1.15
CA GLY A 134 -6.75 11.18 -1.89
C GLY A 134 -7.05 11.39 -3.38
N CYS A 135 -7.96 12.31 -3.72
CA CYS A 135 -8.29 12.65 -5.10
C CYS A 135 -7.10 13.28 -5.85
N VAL A 136 -6.43 14.26 -5.24
CA VAL A 136 -5.26 14.92 -5.86
C VAL A 136 -4.14 13.90 -6.05
N PHE A 137 -3.91 13.02 -5.06
CA PHE A 137 -2.93 11.93 -5.17
C PHE A 137 -3.27 10.97 -6.32
N TYR A 138 -4.52 10.51 -6.41
CA TYR A 138 -4.99 9.65 -7.49
C TYR A 138 -4.78 10.27 -8.87
N LEU A 139 -5.25 11.51 -9.07
CA LEU A 139 -5.13 12.20 -10.36
C LEU A 139 -3.66 12.44 -10.76
N THR A 140 -2.83 12.84 -9.79
CA THR A 140 -1.40 13.06 -10.01
C THR A 140 -0.69 11.75 -10.35
N LEU A 141 -1.06 10.65 -9.69
CA LEU A 141 -0.48 9.33 -9.93
C LEU A 141 -0.87 8.77 -11.29
N VAL A 142 -2.14 8.94 -11.70
CA VAL A 142 -2.60 8.61 -13.06
C VAL A 142 -1.84 9.44 -14.08
N GLY A 143 -1.74 10.75 -13.90
CA GLY A 143 -0.98 11.64 -14.78
C GLY A 143 0.51 11.27 -14.85
N TYR A 144 1.12 10.93 -13.72
CA TYR A 144 2.50 10.47 -13.67
C TYR A 144 2.69 9.19 -14.47
N ARG A 145 1.81 8.20 -14.32
CA ARG A 145 1.94 6.92 -15.03
C ARG A 145 1.56 7.00 -16.51
N ALA A 146 0.70 7.95 -16.91
CA ALA A 146 0.24 8.12 -18.29
C ALA A 146 1.09 9.10 -19.13
N SER A 147 1.70 10.11 -18.51
CA SER A 147 2.34 11.25 -19.21
C SER A 147 3.76 11.56 -18.72
N VAL A 148 4.42 10.53 -18.19
CA VAL A 148 5.77 10.41 -17.59
C VAL A 148 6.83 11.29 -18.31
N PRO A 149 7.06 12.57 -17.94
CA PRO A 149 7.68 12.95 -16.66
C PRO A 149 7.14 14.26 -16.03
N TYR A 150 6.20 14.97 -16.67
CA TYR A 150 5.77 16.31 -16.26
C TYR A 150 5.12 16.34 -14.87
N PHE A 151 4.47 15.24 -14.49
CA PHE A 151 3.83 15.09 -13.19
C PHE A 151 4.80 14.63 -12.09
N SER A 152 6.09 14.38 -12.37
CA SER A 152 7.03 13.91 -11.33
C SER A 152 7.19 14.91 -10.20
N VAL A 153 7.28 16.21 -10.53
CA VAL A 153 7.38 17.28 -9.52
C VAL A 153 6.09 17.37 -8.69
N LEU A 154 4.94 17.28 -9.35
CA LEU A 154 3.63 17.28 -8.68
C LEU A 154 3.47 16.07 -7.76
N LEU A 155 3.93 14.89 -8.20
CA LEU A 155 3.88 13.67 -7.41
C LEU A 155 4.77 13.77 -6.16
N LEU A 156 6.00 14.25 -6.31
CA LEU A 156 6.90 14.50 -5.18
C LEU A 156 6.29 15.48 -4.20
N LEU A 157 5.77 16.62 -4.68
CA LEU A 157 5.12 17.62 -3.83
C LEU A 157 3.94 17.01 -3.07
N ASN A 158 3.13 16.19 -3.73
CA ASN A 158 2.02 15.49 -3.12
C ASN A 158 2.48 14.53 -2.01
N TYR A 159 3.54 13.74 -2.25
CA TYR A 159 4.14 12.91 -1.20
C TYR A 159 4.64 13.74 -0.02
N PHE A 160 5.36 14.84 -0.25
CA PHE A 160 5.87 15.71 0.81
C PHE A 160 4.74 16.29 1.68
N ILE A 161 3.74 16.91 1.04
CA ILE A 161 2.57 17.46 1.75
C ILE A 161 1.88 16.37 2.56
N SER A 162 1.72 15.20 1.98
CA SER A 162 0.98 14.13 2.62
C SER A 162 1.73 13.49 3.79
N PHE A 163 3.02 13.22 3.64
CA PHE A 163 3.85 12.75 4.76
C PHE A 163 3.88 13.80 5.88
N TYR A 164 3.97 15.08 5.54
CA TYR A 164 3.88 16.17 6.53
C TYR A 164 2.56 16.12 7.32
N VAL A 165 1.41 16.02 6.63
CA VAL A 165 0.08 15.91 7.26
C VAL A 165 0.00 14.67 8.16
N ILE A 166 0.49 13.52 7.69
CA ILE A 166 0.50 12.27 8.47
C ILE A 166 1.34 12.44 9.74
N PHE A 167 2.58 12.93 9.64
CA PHE A 167 3.44 13.11 10.81
C PHE A 167 2.90 14.14 11.79
N HIS A 168 2.33 15.23 11.29
CA HIS A 168 1.70 16.26 12.11
C HIS A 168 0.55 15.67 12.95
N HIS A 169 -0.39 14.95 12.32
CA HIS A 169 -1.52 14.36 13.05
C HIS A 169 -1.09 13.24 14.01
N ILE A 170 -0.10 12.42 13.64
CA ILE A 170 0.47 11.42 14.56
C ILE A 170 1.06 12.12 15.80
N SER A 171 1.83 13.19 15.60
CA SER A 171 2.45 13.92 16.71
C SER A 171 1.41 14.58 17.63
N GLN A 172 0.36 15.17 17.06
CA GLN A 172 -0.74 15.74 17.82
C GLN A 172 -1.44 14.66 18.67
N ASN A 173 -1.80 13.53 18.05
CA ASN A 173 -2.44 12.42 18.73
C ASN A 173 -1.55 11.81 19.83
N LEU A 174 -0.24 11.70 19.60
CA LEU A 174 0.72 11.24 20.61
C LEU A 174 0.85 12.22 21.78
N SER A 175 0.80 13.53 21.54
CA SER A 175 0.83 14.54 22.61
C SER A 175 -0.40 14.42 23.50
N VAL A 176 -1.58 14.35 22.90
CA VAL A 176 -2.86 14.19 23.62
C VAL A 176 -2.87 12.89 24.43
N LEU A 177 -2.44 11.77 23.84
CA LEU A 177 -2.38 10.49 24.54
C LEU A 177 -1.36 10.50 25.69
N ARG A 178 -0.24 11.22 25.54
CA ARG A 178 0.74 11.39 26.61
C ARG A 178 0.18 12.19 27.78
N GLU A 179 -0.53 13.29 27.50
CA GLU A 179 -1.19 14.11 28.52
C GLU A 179 -2.28 13.32 29.26
N GLN A 180 -3.07 12.53 28.53
CA GLN A 180 -4.07 11.63 29.14
C GLN A 180 -3.40 10.57 30.02
N LEU A 181 -2.26 10.03 29.60
CA LEU A 181 -1.54 9.03 30.40
C LEU A 181 -0.96 9.62 31.69
N SER A 182 -0.38 10.83 31.63
CA SER A 182 0.13 11.50 32.83
C SER A 182 -0.98 11.83 33.83
N PHE A 183 -2.14 12.27 33.33
CA PHE A 183 -3.30 12.54 34.20
C PHE A 183 -3.81 11.28 34.90
N ILE A 184 -3.85 10.14 34.20
CA ILE A 184 -4.28 8.86 34.79
C ILE A 184 -3.27 8.32 35.81
N GLU A 185 -1.98 8.55 35.58
CA GLU A 185 -0.92 8.21 36.53
C GLU A 185 -1.01 9.05 37.81
N ASP A 186 -1.37 10.33 37.69
CA ASP A 186 -1.57 11.24 38.83
C ASP A 186 -2.86 10.93 39.64
N GLU A 187 -3.94 10.47 38.99
CA GLU A 187 -5.23 10.15 39.65
C GLU A 187 -5.40 8.67 40.10
N ASP A 188 -4.40 7.81 39.88
CA ASP A 188 -4.37 6.39 40.28
C ASP A 188 -5.53 5.52 39.74
N VAL A 189 -6.09 5.90 38.58
CA VAL A 189 -7.21 5.19 37.92
C VAL A 189 -6.66 4.07 37.02
N HIS A 190 -6.19 2.99 37.65
CA HIS A 190 -5.55 1.85 36.95
C HIS A 190 -6.41 1.14 35.89
N THR A 191 -7.74 1.26 35.95
CA THR A 191 -8.65 0.57 35.02
C THR A 191 -8.61 1.16 33.59
N MET A 192 -8.29 2.44 33.44
CA MET A 192 -8.25 3.12 32.13
C MET A 192 -6.84 3.18 31.53
N HIS A 193 -5.80 3.04 32.36
CA HIS A 193 -4.40 3.09 31.96
C HIS A 193 -4.07 2.08 30.86
N GLY A 194 -4.52 0.82 30.97
CA GLY A 194 -4.24 -0.22 29.98
C GLY A 194 -4.78 0.09 28.58
N ALA A 195 -5.98 0.69 28.49
CA ALA A 195 -6.59 1.04 27.22
C ALA A 195 -5.88 2.24 26.56
N VAL A 196 -5.57 3.29 27.33
CA VAL A 196 -4.87 4.49 26.83
C VAL A 196 -3.43 4.16 26.43
N TYR A 197 -2.73 3.37 27.24
CA TYR A 197 -1.38 2.90 26.93
C TYR A 197 -1.33 2.07 25.65
N THR A 198 -2.34 1.22 25.42
CA THR A 198 -2.44 0.45 24.17
C THR A 198 -2.54 1.39 22.97
N LYS A 199 -3.44 2.37 23.00
CA LYS A 199 -3.59 3.38 21.92
C LYS A 199 -2.29 4.15 21.68
N TYR A 200 -1.61 4.59 22.75
CA TYR A 200 -0.31 5.27 22.68
C TYR A 200 0.73 4.40 21.97
N MET A 201 0.83 3.12 22.34
CA MET A 201 1.73 2.18 21.68
C MET A 201 1.37 1.95 20.21
N MET A 202 0.09 1.92 19.84
CA MET A 202 -0.32 1.81 18.42
C MET A 202 0.20 2.99 17.59
N PHE A 203 -0.01 4.23 18.06
CA PHE A 203 0.45 5.42 17.33
C PHE A 203 1.96 5.53 17.26
N LYS A 204 2.68 5.18 18.32
CA LYS A 204 4.14 5.20 18.35
C LYS A 204 4.73 4.19 17.36
N LYS A 205 4.14 3.00 17.30
CA LYS A 205 4.45 1.97 16.31
C LYS A 205 4.17 2.45 14.88
N PHE A 206 3.00 3.06 14.66
CA PHE A 206 2.63 3.62 13.36
C PHE A 206 3.60 4.74 12.91
N GLN A 207 4.04 5.61 13.81
CA GLN A 207 5.04 6.64 13.54
C GLN A 207 6.34 6.05 12.99
N ALA A 208 6.88 5.02 13.65
CA ALA A 208 8.10 4.34 13.22
C ALA A 208 7.91 3.68 11.85
N THR A 209 6.77 3.03 11.62
CA THR A 209 6.43 2.43 10.32
C THR A 209 6.40 3.48 9.22
N MET A 210 5.76 4.63 9.44
CA MET A 210 5.69 5.71 8.44
C MET A 210 7.05 6.32 8.11
N GLN A 211 7.98 6.37 9.06
CA GLN A 211 9.38 6.78 8.78
C GLN A 211 10.10 5.78 7.88
N ILE A 212 9.93 4.47 8.13
CA ILE A 212 10.48 3.41 7.28
C ILE A 212 9.89 3.50 5.87
N VAL A 213 8.58 3.72 5.74
CA VAL A 213 7.91 3.90 4.44
C VAL A 213 8.51 5.09 3.69
N ALA A 214 8.63 6.24 4.34
CA ALA A 214 9.18 7.45 3.73
C ALA A 214 10.63 7.25 3.25
N LEU A 215 11.47 6.60 4.08
CA LEU A 215 12.84 6.26 3.73
C LEU A 215 12.90 5.29 2.55
N ALA A 216 12.09 4.24 2.56
CA ALA A 216 12.04 3.25 1.48
C ALA A 216 11.62 3.88 0.15
N GLU A 217 10.55 4.70 0.13
CA GLU A 217 10.12 5.39 -1.09
C GLU A 217 11.19 6.40 -1.57
N THR A 218 11.89 7.09 -0.66
CA THR A 218 13.01 7.99 -1.03
C THR A 218 14.17 7.22 -1.68
N VAL A 219 14.58 6.09 -1.09
CA VAL A 219 15.64 5.24 -1.64
C VAL A 219 15.25 4.67 -3.00
N ILE A 220 14.00 4.23 -3.16
CA ILE A 220 13.49 3.72 -4.45
C ILE A 220 13.48 4.82 -5.51
N TYR A 221 13.12 6.06 -5.12
CA TYR A 221 13.11 7.19 -6.04
C TYR A 221 14.53 7.60 -6.48
N ILE A 222 15.49 7.62 -5.55
CA ILE A 222 16.88 7.98 -5.85
C ILE A 222 17.57 6.87 -6.66
N ASN A 223 17.31 5.61 -6.35
CA ASN A 223 17.95 4.46 -6.99
C ASN A 223 17.30 4.07 -8.34
N MET A 224 16.81 5.07 -9.09
CA MET A 224 16.15 4.91 -10.39
C MET A 224 17.12 4.62 -11.56
N ASP A 225 18.18 3.85 -11.34
CA ASP A 225 18.92 3.27 -12.45
C ASP A 225 18.00 2.29 -13.18
N ASN A 226 17.62 2.62 -14.42
CA ASN A 226 16.60 1.92 -15.21
C ASN A 226 17.14 0.62 -15.85
N SER A 227 18.07 -0.08 -15.20
CA SER A 227 18.56 -1.36 -15.71
C SER A 227 17.48 -2.44 -15.54
N SER A 228 17.10 -3.12 -16.63
CA SER A 228 16.12 -4.21 -16.61
C SER A 228 16.56 -5.42 -15.79
N GLU A 229 17.87 -5.59 -15.56
CA GLU A 229 18.45 -6.71 -14.80
C GLU A 229 18.14 -6.64 -13.30
N THR A 230 18.02 -5.44 -12.72
CA THR A 230 17.72 -5.25 -11.29
C THR A 230 16.22 -5.08 -11.00
N TYR A 231 15.37 -5.09 -12.03
CA TYR A 231 13.93 -4.85 -11.90
C TYR A 231 13.26 -5.84 -10.94
N TRP A 232 13.60 -7.12 -11.04
CA TRP A 232 13.02 -8.17 -10.21
C TRP A 232 13.39 -8.04 -8.73
N LEU A 233 14.64 -7.67 -8.43
CA LEU A 233 15.10 -7.38 -7.06
C LEU A 233 14.40 -6.14 -6.49
N ARG A 234 14.23 -5.08 -7.28
CA ARG A 234 13.49 -3.88 -6.87
C ARG A 234 12.03 -4.21 -6.56
N LEU A 235 11.41 -5.05 -7.38
CA LEU A 235 10.05 -5.55 -7.13
C LEU A 235 10.01 -6.32 -5.81
N LEU A 236 10.92 -7.27 -5.59
CA LEU A 236 10.99 -8.04 -4.34
C LEU A 236 11.07 -7.13 -3.11
N VAL A 237 12.03 -6.19 -3.08
CA VAL A 237 12.22 -5.27 -1.95
C VAL A 237 10.95 -4.46 -1.70
N ARG A 238 10.32 -3.97 -2.76
CA ARG A 238 9.09 -3.17 -2.65
C ARG A 238 7.92 -3.98 -2.10
N GLU A 239 7.71 -5.19 -2.62
CA GLU A 239 6.63 -6.07 -2.19
C GLU A 239 6.80 -6.52 -0.75
N TRP A 240 8.02 -6.88 -0.33
CA TRP A 240 8.32 -7.22 1.05
C TRP A 240 8.14 -6.05 2.01
N ALA A 241 8.62 -4.86 1.65
CA ALA A 241 8.42 -3.67 2.47
C ALA A 241 6.92 -3.40 2.69
N GLN A 242 6.13 -3.41 1.61
CA GLN A 242 4.67 -3.21 1.68
C GLN A 242 4.00 -4.28 2.53
N PHE A 243 4.35 -5.55 2.33
CA PHE A 243 3.79 -6.65 3.10
C PHE A 243 4.08 -6.52 4.60
N CYS A 244 5.33 -6.21 4.97
CA CYS A 244 5.72 -6.00 6.36
C CYS A 244 4.97 -4.84 7.02
N ILE A 245 4.78 -3.73 6.31
CA ILE A 245 4.02 -2.57 6.80
C ILE A 245 2.57 -2.96 7.09
N PHE A 246 1.91 -3.66 6.16
CA PHE A 246 0.50 -4.04 6.32
C PHE A 246 0.29 -5.13 7.37
N LEU A 247 1.18 -6.12 7.45
CA LEU A 247 1.16 -7.07 8.57
C LEU A 247 1.31 -6.33 9.89
N TYR A 248 2.28 -5.42 9.99
CA TYR A 248 2.53 -4.71 11.24
C TYR A 248 1.35 -3.83 11.65
N ILE A 249 0.66 -3.19 10.70
CA ILE A 249 -0.54 -2.39 10.97
C ILE A 249 -1.75 -3.28 11.29
N GLY A 250 -1.90 -4.43 10.63
CA GLY A 250 -3.05 -5.32 10.82
C GLY A 250 -3.00 -6.20 12.07
N TYR A 251 -1.81 -6.44 12.61
CA TYR A 251 -1.60 -7.12 13.89
C TYR A 251 -1.61 -6.17 15.09
N VAL A 252 -1.69 -4.85 14.86
CA VAL A 252 -1.87 -3.81 15.88
C VAL A 252 -3.35 -3.58 16.09
#